data_AF-A0A248TNU0-F1
#
_entry.id   AF-A0A248TNU0-F1
#
_cell.length_a   1.000
_cell.length_b   1.000
_cell.length_c   1.000
_cell.angle_alpha   90.00
_cell.angle_beta   90.00
_cell.angle_gamma   90.00
#
_symmetry.space_group_name_H-M   'P 1'
#
loop_
_entity.id
_entity.type
_entity.pdbx_description
1 polymer ?
#
loop_
_entity_poly.entity_id
_entity_poly.type
_entity_poly.pdbx_seq_one_letter_code
_entity_poly.pdbx_strand_id
1 'polypeptide(L)' 'MEFEYTNENQQVLQMVKEFVRKEVSPHIKYYEKNQLFPKDIFEKMGNLGFFWCLFS' A
#
# COMPACT_ATOMS: atom_id res chain seq x y z
N MET A 1 -4.95 4.74 -27.16
CA MET A 1 -4.12 5.25 -26.05
C MET A 1 -3.64 4.05 -25.28
N GLU A 2 -2.34 3.80 -25.28
CA GLU A 2 -1.71 2.78 -24.43
C GLU A 2 -1.55 3.36 -23.02
N PHE A 3 -2.28 2.80 -22.05
CA PHE A 3 -2.09 3.06 -20.63
C PHE A 3 -1.05 2.08 -20.08
N GLU A 4 0.15 2.08 -20.65
CA GLU A 4 1.23 1.26 -20.11
C GLU A 4 1.89 2.00 -18.94
N TYR A 5 2.00 1.30 -17.81
CA TYR A 5 2.79 1.78 -16.69
C TYR A 5 4.26 1.88 -17.10
N THR A 6 4.93 2.98 -16.76
CA THR A 6 6.39 3.06 -16.82
C THR A 6 7.00 1.94 -15.96
N ASN A 7 8.24 1.55 -16.26
CA ASN A 7 8.95 0.52 -15.48
C ASN A 7 9.02 0.89 -13.98
N GLU A 8 9.22 2.18 -13.67
CA GLU A 8 9.16 2.70 -12.29
C GLU A 8 7.78 2.52 -11.65
N ASN A 9 6.70 2.86 -12.36
CA ASN A 9 5.34 2.63 -11.86
C ASN A 9 5.07 1.15 -11.60
N GLN A 10 5.61 0.25 -12.43
CA GLN A 10 5.51 -1.19 -12.18
C GLN A 10 6.24 -1.62 -10.91
N GLN A 11 7.43 -1.05 -10.64
CA GLN A 11 8.17 -1.33 -9.41
C GLN A 11 7.42 -0.84 -8.17
N VAL A 12 6.86 0.37 -8.22
CA VAL A 12 5.99 0.91 -7.14
C VAL A 12 4.80 -0.02 -6.90
N LEU A 13 4.13 -0.49 -7.95
CA LEU A 13 3.03 -1.44 -7.83
C LEU A 13 3.45 -2.75 -7.16
N GLN A 14 4.65 -3.28 -7.45
CA GLN A 14 5.14 -4.48 -6.79
C GLN A 14 5.42 -4.24 -5.30
N MET A 15 6.02 -3.10 -4.95
CA MET A 15 6.26 -2.75 -3.55
C MET A 15 4.96 -2.63 -2.75
N VAL A 16 3.94 -1.98 -3.32
CA VAL A 16 2.61 -1.84 -2.69
C VAL A 16 1.95 -3.21 -2.52
N LYS A 17 2.02 -4.10 -3.53
CA LYS A 17 1.48 -5.46 -3.42
C LYS A 17 2.11 -6.25 -2.29
N GLU A 18 3.44 -6.20 -2.17
CA GLU A 18 4.16 -6.89 -1.10
C GLU A 18 3.85 -6.30 0.28
N PHE A 19 3.71 -4.98 0.39
CA PHE A 19 3.27 -4.33 1.61
C PHE A 19 1.87 -4.78 2.03
N VAL A 20 0.90 -4.76 1.11
CA VAL A 20 -0.47 -5.22 1.39
C VAL A 20 -0.48 -6.67 1.85
N ARG A 21 0.27 -7.54 1.18
CA ARG A 21 0.33 -8.98 1.52
C ARG A 21 0.89 -9.23 2.92
N LYS A 22 1.92 -8.47 3.33
CA LYS A 22 2.63 -8.66 4.60
C LYS A 22 1.96 -7.94 5.77
N GLU A 23 1.53 -6.71 5.55
CA GLU A 23 1.10 -5.79 6.61
C GLU A 23 -0.42 -5.60 6.68
N VAL A 24 -1.16 -5.76 5.57
CA VAL A 24 -2.61 -5.48 5.52
C VAL A 24 -3.44 -6.75 5.58
N SER A 25 -3.19 -7.71 4.68
CA SER A 25 -3.94 -8.96 4.57
C SER A 25 -4.13 -9.75 5.88
N PRO A 26 -3.11 -9.90 6.75
CA PRO A 26 -3.31 -10.66 8.00
C PRO A 26 -4.18 -9.93 9.02
N HIS A 27 -4.22 -8.59 9.00
CA HIS A 27 -4.87 -7.79 10.04
C HIS A 27 -6.23 -7.21 9.62
N ILE A 28 -6.55 -7.16 8.32
CA ILE A 28 -7.77 -6.51 7.81
C ILE A 28 -9.05 -7.03 8.45
N LYS A 29 -9.18 -8.36 8.65
CA LYS A 29 -10.36 -8.97 9.28
C LYS A 29 -10.56 -8.51 10.72
N TYR A 30 -9.47 -8.25 11.45
CA TYR A 30 -9.54 -7.75 12.82
C TYR A 30 -10.03 -6.30 12.82
N TYR A 31 -9.48 -5.46 11.95
CA TYR A 31 -9.90 -4.06 11.84
C TYR A 31 -11.36 -3.91 11.41
N GLU A 32 -11.80 -4.68 10.41
CA GLU A 32 -13.20 -4.69 9.96
C GLU A 32 -14.15 -5.13 11.06
N LYS A 33 -13.87 -6.25 11.73
CA LYS A 33 -14.74 -6.79 12.78
C LYS A 33 -14.90 -5.85 13.96
N ASN A 34 -13.83 -5.15 14.33
CA ASN A 34 -13.84 -4.22 15.47
C ASN A 34 -14.18 -2.78 15.07
N GLN A 35 -14.47 -2.52 13.79
CA GLN A 35 -14.70 -1.17 13.25
C GLN A 35 -13.58 -0.19 13.61
N LEU A 36 -12.33 -0.69 13.59
CA LEU A 36 -11.15 0.07 13.98
C LEU A 36 -10.43 0.61 12.75
N PHE A 37 -9.94 1.84 12.87
CA PHE A 37 -9.04 2.41 11.88
C PHE A 37 -7.60 1.88 12.08
N PRO A 38 -6.95 1.31 11.05
CA PRO A 38 -5.62 0.70 11.16
C PRO A 38 -4.50 1.75 11.15
N LYS A 39 -4.34 2.47 12.27
CA LYS A 39 -3.34 3.55 12.41
C LYS A 39 -1.91 3.06 12.16
N ASP A 40 -1.56 1.88 12.64
CA ASP A 40 -0.22 1.31 12.51
C ASP A 40 0.15 1.03 11.04
N ILE A 41 -0.79 0.48 10.27
CA ILE A 41 -0.63 0.25 8.84
C ILE A 41 -0.48 1.59 8.13
N PHE A 42 -1.31 2.58 8.49
CA PHE A 42 -1.28 3.90 7.88
C PHE A 42 0.05 4.63 8.12
N GLU A 43 0.60 4.57 9.34
CA GLU A 43 1.90 5.14 9.67
C GLU A 43 3.04 4.44 8.93
N LYS A 44 3.03 3.09 8.86
CA LYS A 44 4.01 2.33 8.07
C LYS A 44 3.95 2.69 6.59
N MET A 45 2.74 2.87 6.05
CA MET A 45 2.52 3.26 4.66
C MET A 45 3.16 4.64 4.36
N GLY A 46 3.02 5.59 5.29
CA GLY A 46 3.66 6.90 5.20
C GLY A 46 5.19 6.85 5.29
N ASN A 47 5.73 6.05 6.21
CA ASN A 47 7.19 5.88 6.37
C ASN A 47 7.86 5.25 5.13
N LEU A 48 7.11 4.46 4.36
CA LEU A 48 7.58 3.88 3.09
C LEU A 48 7.48 4.85 1.91
N GLY A 49 6.97 6.07 2.12
CA GLY A 49 6.88 7.10 1.09
C GLY A 49 5.75 6.90 0.09
N PHE A 50 4.86 5.93 0.31
CA PHE A 50 3.81 5.57 -0.66
C PHE A 50 2.84 6.71 -1.00
N PHE A 51 2.75 7.74 -0.16
CA PHE A 51 1.91 8.92 -0.44
C PHE A 51 2.42 9.79 -1.60
N TRP A 52 3.71 9.70 -1.96
CA TRP A 52 4.31 10.53 -3.00
C TRP A 52 4.87 9.73 -4.19
N CYS A 53 4.91 8.40 -4.12
CA CYS A 53 5.57 7.52 -5.11
C CYS A 53 5.07 7.63 -6.57
N LEU A 54 3.93 8.28 -6.84
CA LEU A 54 3.37 8.45 -8.19
C LEU A 54 3.48 9.87 -8.73
N PHE A 55 4.09 10.79 -7.98
CA PHE A 55 4.28 12.19 -8.37
C PHE A 55 5.70 12.49 -8.88
N SER A 56 6.57 11.48 -9.01
CA SER A 56 7.91 11.62 -9.60
C SER A 56 7.92 11.31 -11.09
#